data_AF-A0A966V4F0-F1
#
_entry.id   AF-A0A966V4F0-F1
#
_cell.length_a   1.000
_cell.length_b   1.000
_cell.length_c   1.000
_cell.angle_alpha   90.00
_cell.angle_beta   90.00
_cell.angle_gamma   90.00
#
_symmetry.space_group_name_H-M   'P 1'
#
loop_
_entity.id
_entity.type
_entity.pdbx_description
1 polymer ?
#
loop_
_entity_poly.entity_id
_entity_poly.type
_entity_poly.pdbx_seq_one_letter_code
_entity_poly.pdbx_strand_id
1 'polypeptide(L)'
;LACLHLSRQAQALDSEPTPAMPFEIDKGDTYEWVVALGEPDKRASKSESFTAVFRRLSQPRIDEINEAIRQRMIAAQAGEPVEGMIDDMQLADEVLAGWSGITSGGQPVEFSEGLKAELLSRASFAAFVVQAWNESILSGRKKTSRTSQGLS
;
A
#
# COMPACT_ATOMS: atom_id res chain seq x y z
N LEU A 1 38.17 -60.28 -26.13
CA LEU A 1 38.15 -58.80 -26.00
C LEU A 1 36.78 -58.42 -25.49
N ALA A 2 36.73 -57.94 -24.26
CA ALA A 2 35.55 -57.88 -23.41
C ALA A 2 34.57 -56.76 -23.79
N CYS A 3 33.29 -57.07 -23.60
CA CYS A 3 32.15 -56.16 -23.57
C CYS A 3 32.23 -55.15 -22.42
N LEU A 4 31.34 -54.14 -22.52
CA LEU A 4 30.83 -53.21 -21.51
C LEU A 4 31.51 -51.85 -21.47
N HIS A 5 30.74 -50.83 -21.89
CA HIS A 5 30.59 -49.48 -21.30
C HIS A 5 29.90 -48.62 -22.37
N LEU A 6 28.83 -47.87 -22.16
CA LEU A 6 28.00 -47.61 -20.98
C LEU A 6 26.77 -46.88 -21.55
N SER A 7 25.57 -47.43 -21.36
CA SER A 7 24.32 -46.79 -21.77
C SER A 7 24.10 -45.49 -20.99
N ARG A 8 24.20 -44.35 -21.66
CA ARG A 8 23.81 -43.05 -21.11
C ARG A 8 22.32 -42.82 -21.39
N GLN A 9 21.46 -43.37 -20.54
CA GLN A 9 20.07 -42.88 -20.47
C GLN A 9 20.10 -41.53 -19.75
N ALA A 10 19.90 -40.44 -20.50
CA ALA A 10 19.47 -39.19 -19.93
C ALA A 10 17.95 -39.26 -19.77
N GLN A 11 17.48 -39.55 -18.55
CA GLN A 11 16.10 -39.31 -18.19
C GLN A 11 15.88 -37.79 -18.18
N ALA A 12 15.14 -37.29 -19.16
CA ALA A 12 14.53 -35.98 -19.06
C ALA A 12 13.48 -36.07 -17.94
N LEU A 13 13.74 -35.40 -16.83
CA LEU A 13 12.75 -35.13 -15.80
C LEU A 13 11.73 -34.17 -16.41
N ASP A 14 10.68 -34.74 -16.99
CA ASP A 14 9.47 -34.07 -17.43
C ASP A 14 8.78 -33.49 -16.18
N SER A 15 9.19 -32.28 -15.79
CA SER A 15 8.53 -31.54 -14.73
C SER A 15 7.30 -30.90 -15.37
N GLU A 16 6.14 -31.53 -15.20
CA GLU A 16 4.88 -30.93 -15.65
C GLU A 16 4.74 -29.52 -15.09
N PRO A 17 4.37 -28.53 -15.91
CA PRO A 17 4.18 -27.17 -15.42
C PRO A 17 3.07 -27.20 -14.36
N THR A 18 3.42 -26.82 -13.13
CA THR A 18 2.44 -26.65 -12.05
C THR A 18 1.29 -25.80 -12.59
N PRO A 19 0.02 -26.22 -12.46
CA PRO A 19 -1.10 -25.44 -12.95
C PRO A 19 -1.05 -24.07 -12.29
N ALA A 20 -0.71 -23.05 -13.07
CA ALA A 20 -0.73 -21.69 -12.61
C ALA A 20 -2.15 -21.38 -12.15
N MET A 21 -2.30 -20.93 -10.91
CA MET A 21 -3.61 -20.48 -10.44
C MET A 21 -4.11 -19.38 -11.40
N PRO A 22 -5.38 -19.43 -11.82
CA PRO A 22 -5.92 -18.42 -12.71
C PRO A 22 -5.73 -17.05 -12.08
N PHE A 23 -5.29 -16.08 -12.87
CA PHE A 23 -5.22 -14.71 -12.42
C PHE A 23 -6.65 -14.21 -12.24
N GLU A 24 -7.03 -13.91 -11.00
CA GLU A 24 -8.33 -13.33 -10.70
C GLU A 24 -8.20 -11.81 -10.73
N ILE A 25 -8.95 -11.17 -11.61
CA ILE A 25 -9.03 -9.70 -11.66
C ILE A 25 -10.03 -9.26 -10.58
N ASP A 26 -9.53 -8.70 -9.49
CA ASP A 26 -10.35 -7.98 -8.53
C ASP A 26 -10.85 -6.66 -9.17
N LYS A 27 -12.17 -6.54 -9.31
CA LYS A 27 -12.85 -5.37 -9.89
C LYS A 27 -13.31 -4.37 -8.83
N GLY A 28 -12.98 -4.60 -7.55
CA GLY A 28 -13.29 -3.67 -6.47
C GLY A 28 -12.69 -2.29 -6.71
N ASP A 29 -13.40 -1.25 -6.34
CA ASP A 29 -12.96 0.15 -6.40
C ASP A 29 -12.08 0.54 -5.20
N THR A 30 -11.94 -0.35 -4.22
CA THR A 30 -11.19 -0.13 -2.98
C THR A 30 -10.37 -1.34 -2.57
N TYR A 31 -9.40 -1.14 -1.67
CA TYR A 31 -8.58 -2.19 -1.07
C TYR A 31 -8.03 -1.77 0.29
N GLU A 32 -7.72 -2.75 1.15
CA GLU A 32 -7.17 -2.49 2.48
C GLU A 32 -5.65 -2.47 2.50
N TRP A 33 -5.06 -1.57 3.27
CA TRP A 33 -3.62 -1.51 3.50
C TRP A 33 -3.28 -0.99 4.90
N VAL A 34 -2.22 -1.52 5.51
CA VAL A 34 -1.79 -1.11 6.86
C VAL A 34 -0.99 0.19 6.78
N VAL A 35 -1.43 1.19 7.54
CA VAL A 35 -0.71 2.45 7.73
C VAL A 35 0.01 2.38 9.06
N ALA A 36 1.34 2.47 9.03
CA ALA A 36 2.15 2.56 10.23
C ALA A 36 2.39 4.04 10.60
N LEU A 37 1.97 4.43 11.80
CA LEU A 37 2.25 5.73 12.39
C LEU A 37 3.51 5.59 13.26
N GLY A 38 4.63 6.13 12.78
CA GLY A 38 5.90 6.15 13.54
C GLY A 38 7.15 6.27 12.67
N GLU A 39 8.24 6.72 13.29
CA GLU A 39 9.56 6.73 12.65
C GLU A 39 10.08 5.28 12.47
N PRO A 40 10.66 4.95 11.31
CA PRO A 40 11.15 3.60 11.02
C PRO A 40 12.35 3.13 11.87
N ASP A 41 12.89 3.95 12.78
CA ASP A 41 14.24 3.75 13.35
C ASP A 41 14.30 3.38 14.86
N LYS A 42 13.19 3.45 15.61
CA LYS A 42 13.21 3.07 17.04
C LYS A 42 12.61 1.70 17.29
N ARG A 43 13.51 0.71 17.45
CA ARG A 43 13.34 -0.70 17.86
C ARG A 43 12.39 -1.01 19.04
N ALA A 44 11.70 -0.05 19.64
CA ALA A 44 10.77 -0.29 20.75
C ALA A 44 9.75 0.84 21.00
N SER A 45 9.46 1.73 20.04
CA SER A 45 8.29 2.61 20.18
C SER A 45 7.05 1.85 19.71
N LYS A 46 5.94 1.93 20.45
CA LYS A 46 4.65 1.38 20.01
C LYS A 46 4.34 1.96 18.62
N SER A 47 4.60 1.20 17.57
CA SER A 47 4.17 1.53 16.22
C SER A 47 2.65 1.46 16.26
N GLU A 48 2.00 2.61 16.37
CA GLU A 48 0.55 2.67 16.25
C GLU A 48 0.25 2.46 14.78
N SER A 49 -0.54 1.46 14.44
CA SER A 49 -0.91 1.18 13.05
C SER A 49 -2.41 1.02 12.95
N PHE A 50 -2.97 1.45 11.83
CA PHE A 50 -4.37 1.21 11.51
C PHE A 50 -4.49 0.66 10.10
N THR A 51 -5.63 0.06 9.77
CA THR A 51 -5.90 -0.42 8.42
C THR A 51 -6.67 0.67 7.68
N ALA A 52 -6.08 1.24 6.64
CA ALA A 52 -6.76 2.15 5.72
C ALA A 52 -7.50 1.35 4.64
N VAL A 53 -8.62 1.90 4.20
CA VAL A 53 -9.31 1.48 2.97
C VAL A 53 -8.99 2.53 1.91
N PHE A 54 -8.21 2.15 0.90
CA PHE A 54 -7.80 3.03 -0.19
C PHE A 54 -8.68 2.85 -1.42
N ARG A 55 -8.93 3.95 -2.14
CA ARG A 55 -9.52 3.91 -3.48
C ARG A 55 -8.49 3.44 -4.50
N ARG A 56 -8.93 2.59 -5.42
CA ARG A 56 -8.19 2.25 -6.64
C ARG A 56 -8.33 3.40 -7.62
N LEU A 57 -7.26 4.16 -7.80
CA LEU A 57 -7.19 5.17 -8.84
C LEU A 57 -6.88 4.51 -10.20
N SER A 58 -7.33 5.14 -11.27
CA SER A 58 -6.97 4.72 -12.63
C SER A 58 -5.49 5.01 -12.90
N GLN A 59 -4.85 4.24 -13.78
CA GLN A 59 -3.45 4.50 -14.16
C GLN A 59 -3.22 5.95 -14.63
N PRO A 60 -4.09 6.54 -15.49
CA PRO A 60 -3.93 7.95 -15.88
C PRO A 60 -3.94 8.92 -14.69
N ARG A 61 -4.80 8.68 -13.68
CA ARG A 61 -4.86 9.53 -12.50
C ARG A 61 -3.62 9.40 -11.62
N ILE A 62 -3.08 8.20 -11.50
CA ILE A 62 -1.81 7.95 -10.80
C ILE A 62 -0.66 8.70 -11.51
N ASP A 63 -0.65 8.69 -12.84
CA ASP A 63 0.38 9.38 -13.63
C ASP A 63 0.31 10.92 -13.43
N GLU A 64 -0.90 11.49 -13.39
CA GLU A 64 -1.13 12.92 -13.07
C GLU A 64 -0.61 13.29 -11.67
N ILE A 65 -0.90 12.45 -10.67
CA ILE A 65 -0.43 12.67 -9.29
C ILE A 65 1.10 12.62 -9.23
N ASN A 66 1.73 11.63 -9.88
CA ASN A 66 3.19 11.51 -9.92
C ASN A 66 3.85 12.71 -10.62
N GLU A 67 3.24 13.24 -11.68
CA GLU A 67 3.68 14.46 -12.34
C GLU A 67 3.60 15.67 -11.39
N ALA A 68 2.46 15.86 -10.72
CA ALA A 68 2.25 16.97 -9.80
C ALA A 68 3.24 16.94 -8.62
N ILE A 69 3.49 15.77 -8.02
CA ILE A 69 4.47 15.59 -6.94
C ILE A 69 5.88 15.94 -7.44
N ARG A 70 6.25 15.48 -8.64
CA ARG A 70 7.58 15.79 -9.22
C ARG A 70 7.75 17.27 -9.47
N GLN A 71 6.75 17.93 -10.06
CA GLN A 71 6.76 19.38 -10.31
C GLN A 71 6.89 20.16 -9.00
N ARG A 72 6.16 19.76 -7.96
CA ARG A 72 6.25 20.35 -6.62
C ARG A 72 7.66 20.24 -6.05
N MET A 73 8.31 19.08 -6.17
CA MET A 73 9.70 18.93 -5.71
C MET A 73 10.69 19.80 -6.49
N ILE A 74 10.50 19.96 -7.80
CA ILE A 74 11.35 20.81 -8.63
C ILE A 74 11.16 22.29 -8.25
N ALA A 75 9.91 22.75 -8.17
CA ALA A 75 9.58 24.12 -7.79
C ALA A 75 10.09 24.46 -6.38
N ALA A 76 9.91 23.56 -5.41
CA ALA A 76 10.41 23.74 -4.05
C ALA A 76 11.95 23.87 -4.00
N GLN A 77 12.68 23.10 -4.81
CA GLN A 77 14.14 23.21 -4.92
C GLN A 77 14.59 24.50 -5.64
N ALA A 78 13.81 24.96 -6.60
CA ALA A 78 14.04 26.21 -7.32
C ALA A 78 13.63 27.46 -6.50
N GLY A 79 12.96 27.29 -5.36
CA GLY A 79 12.39 28.40 -4.58
C GLY A 79 11.17 29.04 -5.24
N GLU A 80 10.53 28.35 -6.18
CA GLU A 80 9.33 28.79 -6.87
C GLU A 80 8.08 28.51 -6.01
N PRO A 81 7.01 29.31 -6.18
CA PRO A 81 5.76 29.07 -5.47
C PRO A 81 5.15 27.73 -5.92
N VAL A 82 4.80 26.89 -4.93
CA VAL A 82 4.12 25.60 -5.12
C VAL A 82 2.59 25.72 -5.01
N GLU A 83 2.05 26.93 -5.06
CA GLU A 83 0.61 27.19 -4.96
C GLU A 83 -0.15 26.53 -6.12
N GLY A 84 -1.26 25.85 -5.79
CA GLY A 84 -2.12 25.16 -6.76
C GLY A 84 -1.65 23.76 -7.16
N MET A 85 -0.52 23.28 -6.64
CA MET A 85 -0.07 21.89 -6.83
C MET A 85 -0.75 20.97 -5.82
N ILE A 86 -0.90 19.68 -6.19
CA ILE A 86 -1.46 18.66 -5.29
C ILE A 86 -0.57 18.53 -4.06
N ASP A 87 -1.14 18.81 -2.89
CA ASP A 87 -0.50 18.58 -1.61
C ASP A 87 -0.90 17.24 -0.99
N ASP A 88 -0.23 16.88 0.11
CA ASP A 88 -0.43 15.60 0.78
C ASP A 88 -1.85 15.49 1.36
N MET A 89 -2.46 16.60 1.75
CA MET A 89 -3.81 16.63 2.32
C MET A 89 -4.87 16.36 1.25
N GLN A 90 -4.76 17.01 0.09
CA GLN A 90 -5.61 16.79 -1.06
C GLN A 90 -5.49 15.34 -1.57
N LEU A 91 -4.27 14.83 -1.66
CA LEU A 91 -4.05 13.46 -2.09
C LEU A 91 -4.60 12.45 -1.08
N ALA A 92 -4.34 12.64 0.22
CA ALA A 92 -4.86 11.77 1.26
C ALA A 92 -6.40 11.77 1.30
N ASP A 93 -7.04 12.92 1.10
CA ASP A 93 -8.50 13.05 1.02
C ASP A 93 -9.09 12.28 -0.18
N GLU A 94 -8.39 12.31 -1.33
CA GLU A 94 -8.80 11.61 -2.55
C GLU A 94 -8.71 10.08 -2.39
N VAL A 95 -7.61 9.58 -1.82
CA VAL A 95 -7.31 8.14 -1.77
C VAL A 95 -7.94 7.42 -0.57
N LEU A 96 -8.15 8.09 0.56
CA LEU A 96 -8.66 7.46 1.79
C LEU A 96 -10.18 7.37 1.78
N ALA A 97 -10.71 6.14 1.62
CA ALA A 97 -12.14 5.85 1.62
C ALA A 97 -12.67 5.35 2.98
N GLY A 98 -11.79 4.95 3.89
CA GLY A 98 -12.18 4.31 5.14
C GLY A 98 -10.99 3.97 6.03
N TRP A 99 -11.26 3.56 7.26
CA TRP A 99 -10.26 2.94 8.13
C TRP A 99 -10.89 1.99 9.14
N SER A 100 -10.05 1.13 9.74
CA SER A 100 -10.33 0.38 10.95
C SER A 100 -9.10 0.34 11.85
N GLY A 101 -9.31 0.15 13.16
CA GLY A 101 -8.22 0.09 14.15
C GLY A 101 -7.78 1.43 14.74
N ILE A 102 -8.41 2.55 14.35
CA ILE A 102 -8.22 3.84 15.03
C ILE A 102 -9.05 3.86 16.32
N THR A 103 -8.44 4.30 17.43
CA THR A 103 -9.14 4.44 18.71
C THR A 103 -8.89 5.81 19.33
N SER A 104 -9.87 6.30 20.10
CA SER A 104 -9.78 7.54 20.88
C SER A 104 -10.31 7.25 22.28
N GLY A 105 -9.48 7.48 23.31
CA GLY A 105 -9.86 7.17 24.70
C GLY A 105 -10.21 5.69 24.93
N GLY A 106 -9.68 4.78 24.11
CA GLY A 106 -9.98 3.34 24.16
C GLY A 106 -11.27 2.93 23.43
N GLN A 107 -11.98 3.86 22.80
CA GLN A 107 -13.15 3.56 21.97
C GLN A 107 -12.77 3.54 20.48
N PRO A 108 -13.30 2.60 19.68
CA PRO A 108 -13.13 2.62 18.23
C PRO A 108 -13.66 3.92 17.63
N VAL A 109 -12.88 4.50 16.72
CA VAL A 109 -13.29 5.67 15.93
C VAL A 109 -13.76 5.19 14.57
N GLU A 110 -15.07 5.22 14.35
CA GLU A 110 -15.65 4.88 13.05
C GLU A 110 -15.29 5.93 12.00
N PHE A 111 -15.21 5.48 10.75
CA PHE A 111 -14.96 6.38 9.62
C PHE A 111 -16.16 7.32 9.42
N SER A 112 -15.86 8.61 9.29
CA SER A 112 -16.80 9.60 8.76
C SER A 112 -16.03 10.69 8.02
N GLU A 113 -16.66 11.35 7.05
CA GLU A 113 -16.03 12.45 6.31
C GLU A 113 -15.59 13.61 7.22
N GLY A 114 -16.36 13.90 8.28
CA GLY A 114 -16.00 14.92 9.27
C GLY A 114 -14.75 14.56 10.06
N LEU A 115 -14.67 13.32 10.56
CA LEU A 115 -13.48 12.82 11.26
C LEU A 115 -12.28 12.67 10.32
N LYS A 116 -12.51 12.37 9.04
CA LYS A 116 -11.44 12.29 8.04
C LYS A 116 -10.79 13.66 7.88
N ALA A 117 -11.58 14.70 7.65
CA ALA A 117 -11.08 16.06 7.55
C ALA A 117 -10.32 16.50 8.82
N GLU A 118 -10.85 16.17 10.00
CA GLU A 118 -10.18 16.45 11.28
C GLU A 118 -8.84 15.72 11.39
N LEU A 119 -8.80 14.42 11.11
CA LEU A 119 -7.56 13.63 11.20
C LEU A 119 -6.53 14.05 10.16
N LEU A 120 -6.94 14.33 8.92
CA LEU A 120 -6.03 14.82 7.86
C LEU A 120 -5.43 16.19 8.19
N SER A 121 -6.12 17.02 8.98
CA SER A 121 -5.59 18.29 9.47
C SER A 121 -4.53 18.15 10.58
N ARG A 122 -4.39 16.97 11.19
CA ARG A 122 -3.37 16.71 12.22
C ARG A 122 -2.00 16.58 11.58
N ALA A 123 -0.99 17.14 12.26
CA ALA A 123 0.39 17.09 11.81
C ALA A 123 0.80 15.67 11.41
N SER A 124 1.34 15.55 10.19
CA SER A 124 1.90 14.32 9.61
C SER A 124 0.93 13.18 9.29
N PHE A 125 -0.36 13.23 9.67
CA PHE A 125 -1.29 12.14 9.39
C PHE A 125 -1.52 11.95 7.88
N ALA A 126 -1.78 13.03 7.15
CA ALA A 126 -1.90 13.00 5.69
C ALA A 126 -0.64 12.41 5.01
N ALA A 127 0.55 12.79 5.49
CA ALA A 127 1.81 12.27 4.97
C ALA A 127 1.96 10.75 5.18
N PHE A 128 1.59 10.22 6.35
CA PHE A 128 1.60 8.77 6.59
C PHE A 128 0.61 8.01 5.70
N VAL A 129 -0.59 8.58 5.46
CA VAL A 129 -1.59 8.01 4.56
C VAL A 129 -1.06 7.96 3.12
N VAL A 130 -0.49 9.07 2.62
CA VAL A 130 0.11 9.15 1.27
C VAL A 130 1.28 8.18 1.13
N GLN A 131 2.16 8.10 2.13
CA GLN A 131 3.29 7.17 2.12
C GLN A 131 2.80 5.72 2.02
N ALA A 132 1.82 5.34 2.83
CA ALA A 132 1.27 3.99 2.82
C ALA A 132 0.55 3.66 1.50
N TRP A 133 -0.15 4.63 0.90
CA TRP A 133 -0.75 4.48 -0.43
C TRP A 133 0.31 4.29 -1.53
N ASN A 134 1.40 5.08 -1.50
CA ASN A 134 2.52 4.92 -2.43
C ASN A 134 3.18 3.53 -2.27
N GLU A 135 3.36 3.07 -1.03
CA GLU A 135 3.87 1.72 -0.77
C GLU A 135 2.92 0.66 -1.33
N SER A 136 1.61 0.84 -1.19
CA SER A 136 0.63 -0.15 -1.62
C SER A 136 0.51 -0.29 -3.13
N ILE A 137 0.71 0.79 -3.90
CA ILE A 137 0.71 0.73 -5.36
C ILE A 137 2.02 0.16 -5.93
N LEU A 138 3.15 0.38 -5.26
CA LEU A 138 4.47 -0.10 -5.68
C LEU A 138 4.75 -1.55 -5.26
N SER A 139 4.19 -1.98 -4.13
CA SER A 139 4.42 -3.30 -3.56
C SER A 139 3.44 -4.32 -4.15
N GLY A 140 3.86 -5.07 -5.17
CA GLY A 140 3.06 -6.07 -5.86
C GLY A 140 2.54 -7.28 -5.03
N ARG A 141 2.65 -7.29 -3.69
CA ARG A 141 2.04 -8.30 -2.78
C ARG A 141 2.18 -7.96 -1.27
N LYS A 142 1.02 -7.76 -0.60
CA LYS A 142 0.61 -7.81 0.84
C LYS A 142 1.54 -7.42 2.00
N LYS A 143 0.97 -6.59 2.90
CA LYS A 143 0.99 -6.82 4.37
C LYS A 143 -0.42 -6.72 4.96
N THR A 144 -1.21 -7.78 4.81
CA THR A 144 -2.51 -7.91 5.51
C THR A 144 -2.25 -8.13 7.00
N SER A 145 -2.66 -7.20 7.86
CA SER A 145 -2.80 -7.47 9.29
C SER A 145 -3.83 -8.59 9.47
N ARG A 146 -3.38 -9.68 10.08
CA ARG A 146 -4.17 -10.86 10.45
C ARG A 146 -5.44 -10.43 11.20
N THR A 147 -6.59 -10.45 10.53
CA THR A 147 -7.92 -10.44 11.17
C THR A 147 -7.96 -11.62 12.14
N SER A 148 -8.15 -11.32 13.42
CA SER A 148 -8.53 -12.29 14.45
C SER A 148 -9.90 -12.85 14.09
N GLN A 149 -9.93 -13.89 13.28
CA GLN A 149 -11.11 -14.71 13.08
C GLN A 149 -11.12 -15.74 14.19
N GLY A 150 -12.03 -15.56 15.13
CA GLY A 150 -12.34 -16.57 16.14
C GLY A 150 -12.73 -17.88 15.48
N LEU A 151 -12.24 -18.97 16.05
CA LEU A 151 -12.85 -20.28 15.92
C LEU A 151 -13.01 -20.81 17.35
N SER A 152 -14.28 -21.07 17.64
CA SER A 152 -14.87 -21.57 18.88
C SER A 152 -14.24 -22.84 19.42
#